data_AF-A0A1I6D647-F1
#
_entry.id   AF-A0A1I6D647-F1
#
_cell.length_a   1.000
_cell.length_b   1.000
_cell.length_c   1.000
_cell.angle_alpha   90.00
_cell.angle_beta   90.00
_cell.angle_gamma   90.00
#
_symmetry.space_group_name_H-M   'P 1'
#
loop_
_entity.id
_entity.type
_entity.pdbx_description
1 polymer ?
#
loop_
_entity_poly.entity_id
_entity_poly.type
_entity_poly.pdbx_seq_one_letter_code
_entity_poly.pdbx_strand_id
1 'polypeptide(L)'
;MAARRLALIVAPAMLALAGCEAGLDGAGPASQRVDVVPAVADGRVILDGPSGYCLLSNETTAQAGTAYVLYHPCDGAGSETGAPLLTAMVDLDQSADLEISTEALLAGMGVSEALERVETDGLVLLQVDDTVTPKWRGAMDVHGHLLLLGAHGDAASAGDLRDFARAIRRASGGAGFLSAILP
;
A
#
# COMPACT_ATOMS: atom_id res chain seq x y z
N MET A 1 63.99 -25.81 40.08
CA MET A 1 64.04 -24.57 40.89
C MET A 1 63.36 -23.46 40.11
N ALA A 2 62.44 -22.74 40.79
CA ALA A 2 61.79 -21.46 40.43
C ALA A 2 61.06 -21.38 39.06
N ALA A 3 59.75 -21.61 38.95
CA ALA A 3 58.57 -20.90 39.49
C ALA A 3 58.17 -19.61 38.73
N ARG A 4 57.04 -19.74 37.99
CA ARG A 4 55.88 -18.82 37.87
C ARG A 4 56.16 -17.31 38.00
N ARG A 5 55.63 -16.52 37.06
CA ARG A 5 54.47 -15.61 37.31
C ARG A 5 53.64 -15.41 36.04
N LEU A 6 52.49 -16.09 35.97
CA LEU A 6 51.31 -15.60 35.26
C LEU A 6 50.90 -14.27 35.91
N ALA A 7 50.75 -13.20 35.12
CA ALA A 7 50.03 -12.01 35.52
C ALA A 7 48.77 -11.91 34.66
N LEU A 8 47.71 -12.49 35.21
CA LEU A 8 46.33 -12.37 34.80
C LEU A 8 45.88 -10.93 35.09
N ILE A 9 45.67 -10.09 34.08
CA ILE A 9 44.98 -8.80 34.27
C ILE A 9 43.51 -9.04 33.94
N VAL A 10 42.76 -9.32 35.01
CA VAL A 10 41.30 -9.22 35.07
C VAL A 10 40.98 -7.76 35.34
N ALA A 11 40.38 -7.07 34.39
CA ALA A 11 39.73 -5.78 34.60
C ALA A 11 38.22 -5.95 34.34
N PRO A 12 37.36 -5.76 35.35
CA PRO A 12 35.92 -5.88 35.23
C PRO A 12 35.35 -4.54 34.74
N ALA A 13 34.65 -4.55 33.61
CA ALA A 13 33.80 -3.44 33.17
C ALA A 13 32.37 -3.98 32.96
N MET A 14 31.73 -4.35 34.07
CA MET A 14 30.27 -4.40 34.15
C MET A 14 29.77 -3.02 34.56
N LEU A 15 28.58 -2.67 34.03
CA LEU A 15 27.69 -1.56 34.42
C LEU A 15 27.91 -0.23 33.69
N ALA A 16 27.52 -0.21 32.41
CA ALA A 16 26.61 0.84 31.94
C ALA A 16 25.29 0.15 31.62
N LEU A 17 24.30 0.38 32.49
CA LEU A 17 22.93 -0.06 32.32
C LEU A 17 22.29 0.64 31.12
N ALA A 18 21.40 -0.10 30.46
CA ALA A 18 20.13 0.37 29.93
C ALA A 18 20.17 1.66 29.09
N GLY A 19 20.47 1.47 27.81
CA GLY A 19 20.14 2.41 26.74
C GLY A 19 19.67 1.68 25.47
N CYS A 20 19.17 0.44 25.59
CA CYS A 20 18.17 0.00 24.62
C CYS A 20 16.91 0.74 25.04
N GLU A 21 16.76 1.96 24.53
CA GLU A 21 15.43 2.41 24.15
C GLU A 21 15.02 1.42 23.07
N ALA A 22 14.49 0.28 23.50
CA ALA A 22 13.38 -0.33 22.82
C ALA A 22 12.37 0.80 22.78
N GLY A 23 12.48 1.62 21.73
CA GLY A 23 11.35 2.34 21.20
C GLY A 23 10.26 1.28 21.21
N LEU A 24 9.33 1.48 22.13
CA LEU A 24 7.95 1.13 21.90
C LEU A 24 7.61 1.89 20.61
N ASP A 25 8.10 1.40 19.47
CA ASP A 25 7.50 1.64 18.18
C ASP A 25 6.11 1.14 18.43
N GLY A 26 5.24 2.12 18.70
CA GLY A 26 3.89 1.89 19.10
C GLY A 26 3.38 0.82 18.18
N ALA A 27 2.90 -0.26 18.77
CA ALA A 27 1.83 -1.01 18.17
C ALA A 27 0.64 -0.04 18.10
N GLY A 28 0.74 0.96 17.23
CA GLY A 28 -0.40 1.49 16.54
C GLY A 28 -1.11 0.27 15.95
N PRO A 29 -2.45 0.32 15.87
CA PRO A 29 -3.24 -0.78 15.32
C PRO A 29 -2.51 -1.33 14.11
N ALA A 30 -1.97 -2.56 14.24
CA ALA A 30 -1.24 -3.19 13.17
C ALA A 30 -2.18 -3.12 11.98
N SER A 31 -1.79 -2.36 10.95
CA SER A 31 -2.53 -2.28 9.69
C SER A 31 -2.86 -3.72 9.37
N GLN A 32 -4.14 -4.07 9.51
CA GLN A 32 -4.52 -5.47 9.52
C GLN A 32 -4.27 -5.90 8.08
N ARG A 33 -3.11 -6.52 7.87
CA ARG A 33 -2.68 -7.04 6.58
C ARG A 33 -3.62 -8.18 6.32
N VAL A 34 -4.76 -7.83 5.76
CA VAL A 34 -5.60 -8.82 5.14
C VAL A 34 -4.89 -9.05 3.83
N ASP A 35 -4.12 -10.13 3.80
CA ASP A 35 -3.93 -10.85 2.56
C ASP A 35 -5.37 -11.17 2.11
N VAL A 36 -5.98 -10.27 1.32
CA VAL A 36 -7.16 -10.61 0.53
C VAL A 36 -6.63 -11.54 -0.56
N VAL A 37 -6.22 -12.72 -0.13
CA VAL A 37 -5.83 -13.86 -0.92
C VAL A 37 -6.97 -14.82 -0.69
N PRO A 38 -7.88 -14.85 -1.65
CA PRO A 38 -7.96 -16.08 -2.40
C PRO A 38 -8.13 -15.73 -3.88
N ALA A 39 -7.06 -15.80 -4.67
CA ALA A 39 -7.11 -15.66 -6.14
C ALA A 39 -7.32 -14.25 -6.73
N VAL A 40 -6.72 -13.20 -6.17
CA VAL A 40 -6.48 -11.99 -6.98
C VAL A 40 -5.29 -12.29 -7.90
N ALA A 41 -5.62 -12.83 -9.08
CA ALA A 41 -4.68 -13.25 -10.12
C ALA A 41 -3.65 -14.31 -9.69
N ASP A 42 -4.06 -15.41 -9.06
CA ASP A 42 -3.14 -16.48 -8.61
C ASP A 42 -2.01 -16.00 -7.68
N GLY A 43 -2.28 -14.97 -6.88
CA GLY A 43 -1.29 -14.37 -5.96
C GLY A 43 -0.35 -13.37 -6.64
N ARG A 44 -0.61 -12.99 -7.89
CA ARG A 44 0.18 -11.99 -8.61
C ARG A 44 -0.14 -10.54 -8.24
N VAL A 45 -1.32 -10.26 -7.69
CA VAL A 45 -1.69 -8.91 -7.24
C VAL A 45 -2.14 -8.96 -5.79
N ILE A 46 -1.50 -8.17 -4.93
CA ILE A 46 -1.81 -8.05 -3.51
C ILE A 46 -2.21 -6.61 -3.23
N LEU A 47 -3.47 -6.41 -2.85
CA LEU A 47 -4.04 -5.09 -2.55
C LEU A 47 -3.73 -4.70 -1.11
N ASP A 48 -2.53 -4.18 -0.86
CA ASP A 48 -2.08 -3.71 0.46
C ASP A 48 -2.23 -2.19 0.63
N GLY A 49 -2.56 -1.75 1.84
CA GLY A 49 -2.73 -0.34 2.18
C GLY A 49 -1.41 0.36 2.54
N PRO A 50 -1.32 1.69 2.43
CA PRO A 50 -0.18 2.42 2.96
C PRO A 50 -0.17 2.38 4.50
N SER A 51 0.99 2.65 5.11
CA SER A 51 1.12 2.70 6.56
C SER A 51 0.15 3.72 7.17
N GLY A 52 -0.47 3.36 8.30
CA GLY A 52 -1.50 4.18 8.95
C GLY A 52 -2.91 3.94 8.40
N TYR A 53 -3.09 3.06 7.41
CA TYR A 53 -4.38 2.66 6.87
C TYR A 53 -4.75 1.21 7.23
N CYS A 54 -6.03 1.03 7.50
CA CYS A 54 -6.67 -0.23 7.88
C CYS A 54 -7.74 -0.56 6.85
N LEU A 55 -7.95 -1.85 6.60
CA LEU A 55 -8.96 -2.33 5.65
C LEU A 55 -10.35 -2.27 6.28
N LEU A 56 -11.34 -1.69 5.58
CA LEU A 56 -12.75 -1.90 5.86
C LEU A 56 -13.18 -3.26 5.26
N SER A 57 -13.02 -4.32 6.04
CA SER A 57 -13.28 -5.69 5.58
C SER A 57 -14.75 -5.94 5.20
N ASN A 58 -15.70 -5.21 5.79
CA ASN A 58 -17.12 -5.28 5.45
C ASN A 58 -17.48 -4.64 4.09
N GLU A 59 -16.59 -3.83 3.52
CA GLU A 59 -16.76 -3.17 2.21
C GLU A 59 -15.88 -3.79 1.12
N THR A 60 -15.18 -4.88 1.46
CA THR A 60 -14.33 -5.62 0.51
C THR A 60 -15.18 -6.65 -0.22
N THR A 61 -15.16 -6.62 -1.55
CA THR A 61 -15.90 -7.58 -2.37
C THR A 61 -15.02 -8.13 -3.48
N ALA A 62 -15.21 -9.40 -3.80
CA ALA A 62 -14.65 -10.03 -4.99
C ALA A 62 -15.81 -10.68 -5.75
N GLN A 63 -16.09 -10.17 -6.95
CA GLN A 63 -17.21 -10.66 -7.76
C GLN A 63 -16.87 -10.57 -9.25
N ALA A 64 -17.22 -11.63 -9.98
CA ALA A 64 -17.30 -11.64 -11.45
C ALA A 64 -16.08 -11.01 -12.16
N GLY A 65 -14.86 -11.46 -11.82
CA GLY A 65 -13.64 -10.97 -12.47
C GLY A 65 -13.12 -9.64 -11.93
N THR A 66 -13.66 -9.11 -10.84
CA THR A 66 -13.12 -7.91 -10.18
C THR A 66 -12.97 -8.11 -8.68
N ALA A 67 -11.99 -7.45 -8.08
CA ALA A 67 -11.89 -7.32 -6.63
C ALA A 67 -11.78 -5.84 -6.22
N TYR A 68 -12.42 -5.48 -5.13
CA TYR A 68 -12.50 -4.13 -4.62
C TYR A 68 -12.19 -4.11 -3.12
N VAL A 69 -11.38 -3.14 -2.69
CA VAL A 69 -11.01 -2.89 -1.30
C VAL A 69 -11.17 -1.41 -0.96
N LEU A 70 -11.51 -1.16 0.30
CA LEU A 70 -11.60 0.17 0.88
C LEU A 70 -10.72 0.23 2.13
N TYR A 71 -9.88 1.25 2.19
CA TYR A 71 -8.97 1.53 3.29
C TYR A 71 -9.34 2.85 3.98
N HIS A 72 -9.23 2.87 5.29
CA HIS A 72 -9.45 4.04 6.14
C HIS A 72 -8.26 4.25 7.09
N PRO A 73 -8.04 5.47 7.62
CA PRO A 73 -7.04 5.67 8.67
C PRO A 73 -7.29 4.78 9.89
N CYS A 74 -6.26 4.12 10.40
CA CYS A 74 -6.41 3.14 11.48
C CYS A 74 -6.79 3.73 12.84
N ASP A 75 -6.44 4.98 13.11
CA ASP A 75 -6.66 5.62 14.41
C ASP A 75 -8.13 6.08 14.54
N GLY A 76 -8.97 5.17 15.02
CA GLY A 76 -9.99 5.41 16.05
C GLY A 76 -10.96 6.58 15.92
N ALA A 77 -11.62 6.79 14.79
CA ALA A 77 -13.02 7.24 14.68
C ALA A 77 -13.35 7.43 13.20
N GLY A 78 -14.18 6.55 12.64
CA GLY A 78 -14.78 6.82 11.34
C GLY A 78 -15.39 8.22 11.35
N SER A 79 -15.00 9.05 10.38
CA SER A 79 -15.53 10.38 10.05
C SER A 79 -14.98 11.65 10.71
N GLU A 80 -14.14 11.62 11.77
CA GLU A 80 -13.78 12.89 12.46
C GLU A 80 -12.46 13.56 12.04
N THR A 81 -11.55 12.88 11.33
CA THR A 81 -10.21 13.45 11.05
C THR A 81 -10.02 14.12 9.69
N GLY A 82 -11.05 14.15 8.81
CA GLY A 82 -10.92 14.72 7.45
C GLY A 82 -9.89 14.01 6.56
N ALA A 83 -9.24 12.96 7.08
CA ALA A 83 -8.24 12.17 6.39
C ALA A 83 -8.89 11.35 5.27
N PRO A 84 -8.16 11.12 4.17
CA PRO A 84 -8.78 10.58 2.98
C PRO A 84 -9.08 9.09 3.11
N LEU A 85 -10.20 8.66 2.53
CA LEU A 85 -10.50 7.25 2.30
C LEU A 85 -9.86 6.81 0.99
N LEU A 86 -9.29 5.60 0.98
CA LEU A 86 -8.57 5.07 -0.19
C LEU A 86 -9.27 3.83 -0.73
N THR A 87 -9.47 3.76 -2.03
CA THR A 87 -10.13 2.65 -2.70
C THR A 87 -9.22 2.07 -3.77
N ALA A 88 -9.27 0.75 -3.93
CA ALA A 88 -8.63 0.09 -5.05
C ALA A 88 -9.59 -0.95 -5.64
N MET A 89 -9.64 -0.99 -6.97
CA MET A 89 -10.35 -1.98 -7.74
C MET A 89 -9.38 -2.61 -8.72
N VAL A 90 -9.34 -3.93 -8.79
CA VAL A 90 -8.52 -4.67 -9.74
C VAL A 90 -9.41 -5.45 -10.68
N ASP A 91 -9.10 -5.37 -11.97
CA ASP A 91 -9.59 -6.29 -12.97
C ASP A 91 -8.78 -7.60 -12.91
N LEU A 92 -9.45 -8.69 -12.59
CA LEU A 92 -8.85 -10.02 -12.47
C LEU A 92 -8.61 -10.66 -13.83
N ASP A 93 -9.24 -10.15 -14.89
CA ASP A 93 -8.94 -10.57 -16.24
C ASP A 93 -7.60 -9.94 -16.66
N GLN A 94 -6.62 -10.80 -16.94
CA GLN A 94 -5.30 -10.34 -17.37
C GLN A 94 -5.35 -9.88 -18.82
N SER A 95 -4.83 -8.69 -19.10
CA SER A 95 -4.58 -8.22 -20.45
C SER A 95 -3.08 -8.11 -20.71
N ALA A 96 -2.60 -8.78 -21.76
CA ALA A 96 -1.17 -8.75 -22.13
C ALA A 96 -0.72 -7.39 -22.68
N ASP A 97 -1.66 -6.58 -23.17
CA ASP A 97 -1.42 -5.31 -23.85
C ASP A 97 -2.21 -4.17 -23.19
N LEU A 98 -2.13 -4.08 -21.86
CA LEU A 98 -2.81 -3.02 -21.12
C LEU A 98 -2.07 -1.69 -21.26
N GLU A 99 -2.52 -0.82 -22.17
CA GLU A 99 -2.07 0.57 -22.23
C GLU A 99 -2.98 1.46 -21.39
N ILE A 100 -2.42 2.06 -20.35
CA ILE A 100 -3.14 3.01 -19.49
C ILE A 100 -2.87 4.42 -19.99
N SER A 101 -3.84 4.99 -20.71
CA SER A 101 -3.80 6.37 -21.18
C SER A 101 -4.79 7.25 -20.43
N THR A 102 -4.41 8.51 -20.23
CA THR A 102 -5.30 9.51 -19.59
C THR A 102 -6.64 9.62 -20.31
N GLU A 103 -6.62 9.55 -21.64
CA GLU A 103 -7.82 9.63 -22.49
C GLU A 103 -8.77 8.46 -22.22
N ALA A 104 -8.23 7.23 -22.11
CA ALA A 104 -9.03 6.06 -21.77
C ALA A 104 -9.60 6.13 -20.35
N LEU A 105 -8.82 6.61 -19.37
CA LEU A 105 -9.32 6.84 -18.01
C LEU A 105 -10.46 7.87 -17.98
N LEU A 106 -10.26 9.03 -18.61
CA LEU A 106 -11.27 10.10 -18.66
C LEU A 106 -12.55 9.61 -19.33
N ALA A 107 -12.43 8.92 -20.47
CA ALA A 107 -13.56 8.30 -21.15
C ALA A 107 -14.28 7.27 -20.26
N GLY A 108 -13.54 6.41 -19.56
CA GLY A 108 -14.09 5.42 -18.63
C GLY A 108 -14.83 6.04 -17.44
N MET A 109 -14.44 7.25 -17.02
CA MET A 109 -15.14 8.02 -15.99
C MET A 109 -16.32 8.83 -16.52
N GLY A 110 -16.49 8.93 -17.84
CA GLY A 110 -17.47 9.82 -18.46
C GLY A 110 -17.16 11.32 -18.25
N VAL A 111 -15.87 11.65 -18.07
CA VAL A 111 -15.38 13.01 -17.83
C VAL A 111 -14.58 13.47 -19.05
N SER A 112 -14.74 14.71 -19.47
CA SER A 112 -14.05 15.25 -20.65
C SER A 112 -12.63 15.74 -20.37
N GLU A 113 -12.35 16.20 -19.15
CA GLU A 113 -11.04 16.75 -18.78
C GLU A 113 -10.70 16.52 -17.30
N ALA A 114 -9.42 16.42 -16.99
CA ALA A 114 -8.91 16.42 -15.63
C ALA A 114 -8.55 17.85 -15.20
N LEU A 115 -8.84 18.19 -13.94
CA LEU A 115 -8.38 19.42 -13.31
C LEU A 115 -6.86 19.42 -13.14
N GLU A 116 -6.30 18.27 -12.76
CA GLU A 116 -4.87 18.05 -12.61
C GLU A 116 -4.50 16.65 -13.10
N ARG A 117 -3.30 16.51 -13.66
CA ARG A 117 -2.75 15.24 -14.16
C ARG A 117 -1.33 15.05 -13.62
N VAL A 118 -1.07 13.86 -13.10
CA VAL A 118 0.27 13.42 -12.68
C VAL A 118 0.52 12.03 -13.27
N GLU A 119 1.64 11.86 -13.98
CA GLU A 119 2.06 10.58 -14.52
C GLU A 119 3.47 10.25 -14.05
N THR A 120 3.64 9.10 -13.41
CA THR A 120 4.94 8.68 -12.88
C THR A 120 5.00 7.16 -12.78
N ASP A 121 6.07 6.55 -13.25
CA ASP A 121 6.35 5.11 -13.07
C ASP A 121 5.16 4.20 -13.48
N GLY A 122 4.49 4.48 -14.60
CA GLY A 122 3.32 3.69 -15.04
C GLY A 122 2.07 3.83 -14.16
N LEU A 123 2.02 4.86 -13.31
CA LEU A 123 0.84 5.30 -12.58
C LEU A 123 0.35 6.60 -13.23
N VAL A 124 -0.92 6.62 -13.62
CA VAL A 124 -1.63 7.82 -14.08
C VAL A 124 -2.56 8.25 -12.96
N LEU A 125 -2.48 9.52 -12.54
CA LEU A 125 -3.35 10.14 -11.55
C LEU A 125 -4.06 11.34 -12.16
N LEU A 126 -5.35 11.43 -11.90
CA LEU A 126 -6.21 12.48 -12.38
C LEU A 126 -6.98 13.06 -11.20
N GLN A 127 -6.98 14.37 -11.06
CA GLN A 127 -7.98 15.06 -10.26
C GLN A 127 -9.15 15.37 -11.19
N VAL A 128 -10.33 14.89 -10.84
CA VAL A 128 -11.56 15.16 -11.60
C VAL A 128 -12.49 16.01 -10.77
N ASP A 129 -13.22 16.91 -11.44
CA ASP A 129 -14.29 17.65 -10.81
C ASP A 129 -15.44 16.69 -10.53
N ASP A 130 -15.83 16.60 -9.26
CA ASP A 130 -17.07 15.98 -8.86
C ASP A 130 -17.81 17.06 -8.08
N THR A 131 -19.05 17.35 -8.48
CA THR A 131 -19.91 18.50 -8.14
C THR A 131 -19.95 18.97 -6.67
N VAL A 132 -19.39 18.19 -5.74
CA VAL A 132 -19.23 18.50 -4.31
C VAL A 132 -17.79 18.88 -3.97
N THR A 133 -16.81 18.03 -4.29
CA THR A 133 -15.38 18.28 -4.11
C THR A 133 -14.54 17.51 -5.13
N PRO A 134 -13.42 18.08 -5.62
CA PRO A 134 -12.52 17.38 -6.52
C PRO A 134 -12.06 16.03 -5.95
N LYS A 135 -12.03 14.99 -6.79
CA LYS A 135 -11.64 13.64 -6.38
C LYS A 135 -10.40 13.21 -7.13
N TRP A 136 -9.49 12.58 -6.40
CA TRP A 136 -8.33 11.94 -7.00
C TRP A 136 -8.70 10.51 -7.45
N ARG A 137 -8.30 10.21 -8.68
CA ARG A 137 -8.45 8.92 -9.35
C ARG A 137 -7.10 8.52 -9.91
N GLY A 138 -6.86 7.23 -10.03
CA GLY A 138 -5.66 6.76 -10.67
C GLY A 138 -5.84 5.40 -11.31
N ALA A 139 -4.91 5.06 -12.19
CA ALA A 139 -4.77 3.70 -12.68
C ALA A 139 -3.30 3.33 -12.86
N MET A 140 -3.01 2.05 -12.67
CA MET A 140 -1.71 1.46 -12.97
C MET A 140 -1.84 0.01 -13.41
N ASP A 141 -0.84 -0.48 -14.15
CA ASP A 141 -0.68 -1.89 -14.42
C ASP A 141 0.06 -2.55 -13.26
N VAL A 142 -0.42 -3.71 -12.83
CA VAL A 142 0.30 -4.60 -11.93
C VAL A 142 0.27 -6.01 -12.52
N HIS A 143 1.36 -6.40 -13.19
CA HIS A 143 1.52 -7.72 -13.79
C HIS A 143 0.45 -8.05 -14.85
N GLY A 144 0.07 -7.09 -15.69
CA GLY A 144 -0.97 -7.26 -16.72
C GLY A 144 -2.40 -7.15 -16.19
N HIS A 145 -2.57 -6.67 -14.96
CA HIS A 145 -3.87 -6.35 -14.38
C HIS A 145 -4.06 -4.85 -14.29
N LEU A 146 -5.22 -4.39 -14.77
CA LEU A 146 -5.65 -3.02 -14.54
C LEU A 146 -6.03 -2.85 -13.08
N LEU A 147 -5.33 -1.94 -12.42
CA LEU A 147 -5.70 -1.47 -11.10
C LEU A 147 -6.20 -0.03 -11.19
N LEU A 148 -7.41 0.20 -10.72
CA LEU A 148 -8.00 1.52 -10.53
C LEU A 148 -7.90 1.91 -9.05
N LEU A 149 -7.56 3.18 -8.80
CA LEU A 149 -7.35 3.74 -7.46
C LEU A 149 -8.23 4.97 -7.26
N GLY A 150 -8.67 5.20 -6.03
CA GLY A 150 -9.42 6.38 -5.65
C GLY A 150 -8.99 6.90 -4.28
N ALA A 151 -8.91 8.22 -4.15
CA ALA A 151 -8.80 8.90 -2.86
C ALA A 151 -9.96 9.87 -2.72
N HIS A 152 -10.62 9.81 -1.56
CA HIS A 152 -11.87 10.52 -1.28
C HIS A 152 -11.74 11.30 0.02
N GLY A 153 -12.42 12.46 0.09
CA GLY A 153 -12.35 13.37 1.24
C GLY A 153 -11.52 14.60 0.92
N ASP A 154 -11.75 15.69 1.65
CA ASP A 154 -11.24 17.01 1.29
C ASP A 154 -9.72 17.13 1.45
N ALA A 155 -9.11 16.28 2.28
CA ALA A 155 -7.66 16.19 2.42
C ALA A 155 -7.01 15.23 1.41
N ALA A 156 -7.77 14.60 0.51
CA ALA A 156 -7.23 13.67 -0.47
C ALA A 156 -6.27 14.36 -1.43
N SER A 157 -5.13 13.71 -1.68
CA SER A 157 -4.08 14.22 -2.55
C SER A 157 -3.56 13.17 -3.51
N ALA A 158 -2.86 13.61 -4.57
CA ALA A 158 -2.06 12.73 -5.41
C ALA A 158 -0.94 12.01 -4.61
N GLY A 159 -0.50 12.58 -3.49
CA GLY A 159 0.47 11.95 -2.58
C GLY A 159 -0.06 10.64 -2.01
N ASP A 160 -1.29 10.66 -1.51
CA ASP A 160 -1.94 9.50 -0.89
C ASP A 160 -2.09 8.34 -1.89
N LEU A 161 -2.51 8.66 -3.12
CA LEU A 161 -2.60 7.64 -4.19
C LEU A 161 -1.24 7.08 -4.61
N ARG A 162 -0.17 7.90 -4.62
CA ARG A 162 1.19 7.42 -4.90
C ARG A 162 1.70 6.50 -3.80
N ASP A 163 1.42 6.81 -2.54
CA ASP A 163 1.80 5.96 -1.40
C ASP A 163 1.04 4.64 -1.44
N PHE A 164 -0.25 4.68 -1.75
CA PHE A 164 -1.07 3.50 -1.89
C PHE A 164 -0.62 2.61 -3.06
N ALA A 165 -0.39 3.19 -4.24
CA ALA A 165 0.15 2.48 -5.40
C ALA A 165 1.50 1.81 -5.09
N ARG A 166 2.38 2.50 -4.35
CA ARG A 166 3.66 1.94 -3.90
C ARG A 166 3.50 0.80 -2.90
N ALA A 167 2.51 0.84 -2.01
CA ALA A 167 2.22 -0.27 -1.10
C ALA A 167 1.81 -1.52 -1.89
N ILE A 168 0.87 -1.38 -2.83
CA ILE A 168 0.38 -2.47 -3.67
C ILE A 168 1.49 -3.08 -4.54
N ARG A 169 2.32 -2.26 -5.19
CA ARG A 169 3.45 -2.75 -6.01
C ARG A 169 4.47 -3.51 -5.17
N ARG A 170 4.83 -2.99 -3.99
CA ARG A 170 5.78 -3.67 -3.09
C ARG A 170 5.22 -5.02 -2.62
N ALA A 171 3.94 -5.07 -2.25
CA ALA A 171 3.29 -6.30 -1.84
C ALA A 171 3.24 -7.31 -2.99
N SER A 172 2.83 -6.88 -4.18
CA SER A 172 2.67 -7.73 -5.37
C SER A 172 4.01 -8.23 -5.94
N GLY A 173 5.06 -7.39 -5.93
CA GLY A 173 6.40 -7.77 -6.39
C GLY A 173 7.15 -8.71 -5.44
N GLY A 174 6.76 -8.77 -4.16
CA GLY A 174 7.36 -9.67 -3.17
C GLY A 174 7.00 -11.15 -3.35
N ALA A 175 5.90 -11.45 -4.07
CA ALA A 175 5.46 -12.83 -4.32
C ALA A 175 6.45 -13.65 -5.18
N GLY A 176 7.35 -12.98 -5.92
CA GLY A 176 8.43 -13.63 -6.68
C GLY A 176 9.54 -14.27 -5.83
N PHE A 177 9.62 -13.98 -4.52
CA PHE A 177 10.69 -14.49 -3.67
C PHE A 177 10.43 -15.90 -3.12
N LEU A 178 9.17 -16.38 -3.11
CA LEU A 178 8.82 -17.70 -2.57
C LEU A 178 8.80 -18.82 -3.62
N SER A 179 8.81 -18.51 -4.91
CA SER A 179 9.00 -19.52 -5.98
C SER A 179 10.47 -19.92 -6.19
N ALA A 180 11.42 -19.29 -5.47
CA ALA A 180 12.85 -19.62 -5.55
C ALA A 180 13.37 -20.50 -4.40
N ILE A 181 12.50 -20.93 -3.46
CA ILE A 181 12.91 -21.61 -2.21
C ILE A 181 12.40 -23.07 -2.11
N LEU A 182 11.65 -23.57 -3.09
CA LEU A 182 11.24 -24.98 -3.12
C LEU A 182 11.71 -25.66 -4.41
N PRO A 183 12.81 -26.46 -4.37
CA PRO A 183 13.13 -27.43 -5.41
C PRO A 183 12.15 -28.62 -5.43
#